data_AF-Z9JQF8-F1
#
_entry.id   AF-Z9JQF8-F1
#
_cell.length_a   1.000
_cell.length_b   1.000
_cell.length_c   1.000
_cell.angle_alpha   90.00
_cell.angle_beta   90.00
_cell.angle_gamma   90.00
#
_symmetry.space_group_name_H-M   'P 1'
#
loop_
_entity.id
_entity.type
_entity.pdbx_description
1 polymer ?
#
loop_
_entity_poly.entity_id
_entity_poly.type
_entity_poly.pdbx_seq_one_letter_code
_entity_poly.pdbx_strand_id
1 'polypeptide(L)'
;MTRPDTPAASDPAAAREEQGRAITRLLALLETEDALDPRVMEARAELAEATARTGEYEDAIKQADELLKDAQREHGPEHPTAVRSGAAVDLILELAGLAGLERA
;
A
#
# COMPACT_ATOMS: atom_id res chain seq x y z
N MET A 1 -9.42 19.23 -18.59
CA MET A 1 -8.41 18.64 -17.69
C MET A 1 -9.17 17.98 -16.58
N THR A 2 -9.46 16.69 -16.76
CA THR A 2 -10.25 15.88 -15.83
C THR A 2 -9.46 15.77 -14.54
N ARG A 3 -9.95 16.40 -13.48
CA ARG A 3 -9.49 16.12 -12.12
C ARG A 3 -9.62 14.61 -11.94
N PRO A 4 -8.58 13.85 -11.57
CA PRO A 4 -8.79 12.46 -11.23
C PRO A 4 -9.83 12.47 -10.12
N ASP A 5 -10.96 11.80 -10.34
CA ASP A 5 -11.81 11.31 -9.28
C ASP A 5 -10.86 10.56 -8.34
N THR A 6 -10.42 11.21 -7.26
CA THR A 6 -10.07 10.49 -6.06
C THR A 6 -11.41 9.92 -5.65
N PRO A 7 -11.69 8.60 -5.80
CA PRO A 7 -12.91 8.07 -5.27
C PRO A 7 -12.81 8.23 -3.76
N ALA A 8 -13.42 9.30 -3.26
CA ALA A 8 -13.66 9.49 -1.85
C ALA A 8 -14.53 8.32 -1.42
N ALA A 9 -13.93 7.25 -0.85
CA ALA A 9 -14.60 6.25 -0.02
C ALA A 9 -16.00 5.78 -0.48
N SER A 10 -16.28 5.69 -1.79
CA SER A 10 -17.68 5.76 -2.24
C SER A 10 -18.40 4.41 -2.16
N ASP A 11 -17.66 3.29 -2.11
CA ASP A 11 -18.24 1.97 -1.88
C ASP A 11 -17.25 1.08 -1.09
N PRO A 12 -17.53 0.72 0.17
CA PRO A 12 -16.67 -0.19 0.94
C PRO A 12 -16.61 -1.59 0.29
N ALA A 13 -17.58 -1.95 -0.56
CA ALA A 13 -17.54 -3.16 -1.35
C ALA A 13 -16.47 -3.11 -2.47
N ALA A 14 -16.34 -1.97 -3.16
CA ALA A 14 -15.35 -1.79 -4.20
C ALA A 14 -13.92 -1.77 -3.63
N ALA A 15 -13.72 -1.14 -2.47
CA ALA A 15 -12.43 -1.16 -1.76
C ALA A 15 -12.02 -2.58 -1.33
N ARG A 16 -12.97 -3.39 -0.84
CA ARG A 16 -12.72 -4.80 -0.50
C ARG A 16 -12.42 -5.66 -1.72
N GLU A 17 -13.07 -5.40 -2.85
CA GLU A 17 -12.75 -6.09 -4.10
C GLU A 17 -11.34 -5.72 -4.60
N GLU A 18 -10.98 -4.44 -4.53
CA GLU A 18 -9.62 -3.97 -4.82
C GLU A 18 -8.58 -4.63 -3.91
N GLN A 19 -8.82 -4.67 -2.61
CA GLN A 19 -7.97 -5.37 -1.65
C GLN A 19 -7.86 -6.88 -1.98
N GLY A 20 -8.98 -7.54 -2.29
CA GLY A 20 -8.99 -8.96 -2.68
C GLY A 20 -8.18 -9.25 -3.96
N ARG A 21 -8.25 -8.35 -4.95
CA ARG A 21 -7.42 -8.42 -6.16
C ARG A 21 -5.93 -8.23 -5.85
N ALA A 22 -5.59 -7.26 -4.99
CA ALA A 22 -4.21 -7.02 -4.57
C ALA A 22 -3.63 -8.22 -3.80
N ILE A 23 -4.40 -8.83 -2.89
CA ILE A 23 -4.00 -10.06 -2.17
C ILE A 23 -3.73 -11.18 -3.18
N THR A 24 -4.66 -11.40 -4.12
CA THR A 24 -4.52 -12.48 -5.11
C THR A 24 -3.28 -12.29 -5.97
N ARG A 25 -3.01 -11.05 -6.41
CA ARG A 25 -1.81 -10.69 -7.17
C ARG A 25 -0.53 -10.94 -6.37
N LEU A 26 -0.49 -10.51 -5.11
CA LEU A 26 0.66 -10.69 -4.24
C LEU A 26 0.95 -12.18 -4.02
N LEU A 27 -0.07 -12.98 -3.71
CA LEU A 27 0.07 -14.41 -3.50
C LEU A 27 0.61 -15.10 -4.76
N ALA A 28 0.10 -14.76 -5.94
CA ALA A 28 0.57 -15.32 -7.21
C ALA A 28 2.04 -14.99 -7.50
N LEU A 29 2.51 -13.79 -7.13
CA LEU A 29 3.92 -13.42 -7.30
C LEU A 29 4.82 -14.13 -6.29
N LEU A 30 4.36 -14.33 -5.06
CA LEU A 30 5.10 -15.09 -4.04
C LEU A 30 5.22 -16.59 -4.36
N GLU A 31 4.43 -17.11 -5.30
CA GLU A 31 4.60 -18.49 -5.81
C GLU A 31 5.81 -18.63 -6.73
N THR A 32 6.29 -17.54 -7.35
CA THR A 32 7.35 -17.60 -8.37
C THR A 32 8.59 -16.80 -8.01
N GLU A 33 8.45 -15.74 -7.20
CA GLU A 33 9.52 -14.80 -6.87
C GLU A 33 9.80 -14.74 -5.35
N ASP A 34 10.97 -14.20 -4.98
CA ASP A 34 11.32 -13.93 -3.59
C ASP A 34 10.49 -12.76 -3.01
N ALA A 35 10.27 -12.77 -1.70
CA ALA A 35 9.53 -11.73 -0.98
C ALA A 35 10.11 -10.30 -1.14
N LEU A 36 11.39 -10.19 -1.49
CA LEU A 36 12.12 -8.94 -1.71
C LEU A 36 12.31 -8.61 -3.20
N ASP A 37 11.75 -9.40 -4.11
CA ASP A 37 11.73 -9.07 -5.54
C ASP A 37 10.97 -7.74 -5.77
N PRO A 38 11.47 -6.85 -6.63
CA PRO A 38 10.81 -5.57 -6.90
C PRO A 38 9.33 -5.68 -7.27
N ARG A 39 8.91 -6.72 -7.99
CA ARG A 39 7.49 -6.93 -8.37
C ARG A 39 6.63 -7.32 -7.17
N VAL A 40 7.17 -8.15 -6.29
CA VAL A 40 6.50 -8.53 -5.04
C VAL A 40 6.37 -7.31 -4.13
N MET A 41 7.43 -6.52 -4.00
CA MET A 41 7.41 -5.29 -3.21
C MET A 41 6.42 -4.25 -3.75
N GLU A 42 6.29 -4.12 -5.08
CA GLU A 42 5.26 -3.28 -5.69
C GLU A 42 3.85 -3.77 -5.34
N ALA A 43 3.59 -5.08 -5.45
CA ALA A 43 2.30 -5.66 -5.08
C ALA A 43 1.98 -5.52 -3.57
N ARG A 44 3.01 -5.56 -2.69
CA ARG A 44 2.86 -5.27 -1.26
C ARG A 44 2.44 -3.81 -1.03
N ALA A 45 2.98 -2.86 -1.80
CA ALA A 45 2.59 -1.45 -1.71
C ALA A 45 1.13 -1.25 -2.15
N GLU A 46 0.73 -1.87 -3.27
CA GLU A 46 -0.66 -1.87 -3.75
C GLU A 46 -1.64 -2.43 -2.70
N LEU A 47 -1.27 -3.53 -2.03
CA LEU A 47 -2.08 -4.12 -0.98
C LEU A 47 -2.24 -3.18 0.23
N ALA A 48 -1.17 -2.52 0.66
CA ALA A 48 -1.22 -1.57 1.76
C ALA A 48 -2.15 -0.38 1.43
N GLU A 49 -2.08 0.15 0.21
CA GLU A 49 -2.96 1.23 -0.25
C GLU A 49 -4.42 0.80 -0.33
N ALA A 50 -4.69 -0.39 -0.88
CA ALA A 50 -6.03 -0.95 -0.94
C ALA A 50 -6.62 -1.17 0.47
N THR A 51 -5.79 -1.62 1.41
CA THR A 51 -6.16 -1.77 2.83
C THR A 51 -6.45 -0.42 3.50
N ALA A 52 -5.74 0.65 3.13
CA ALA A 52 -6.10 1.99 3.63
C ALA A 52 -7.47 2.43 3.08
N ARG A 53 -7.79 2.09 1.82
CA ARG A 53 -9.08 2.43 1.20
C ARG A 53 -10.26 1.66 1.81
N THR A 54 -10.05 0.53 2.48
CA THR A 54 -11.09 -0.17 3.26
C THR A 54 -11.34 0.49 4.62
N GLY A 55 -10.50 1.45 5.03
CA GLY A 55 -10.52 2.09 6.34
C GLY A 55 -9.65 1.41 7.39
N GLU A 56 -8.91 0.36 7.02
CA GLU A 56 -8.01 -0.40 7.91
C GLU A 56 -6.63 0.29 8.00
N TYR A 57 -6.63 1.58 8.37
CA TYR A 57 -5.45 2.43 8.30
C TYR A 57 -4.29 1.95 9.17
N GLU A 58 -4.55 1.44 10.37
CA GLU A 58 -3.49 0.95 11.26
C GLU A 58 -2.70 -0.21 10.66
N ASP A 59 -3.40 -1.14 9.99
CA ASP A 59 -2.77 -2.29 9.36
C ASP A 59 -2.11 -1.90 8.04
N ALA A 60 -2.71 -0.99 7.27
CA ALA A 60 -2.10 -0.41 6.08
C ALA A 60 -0.76 0.28 6.41
N ILE A 61 -0.72 1.09 7.48
CA ILE A 61 0.51 1.77 7.93
C ILE A 61 1.58 0.74 8.29
N LYS A 62 1.25 -0.28 9.08
CA LYS A 62 2.21 -1.34 9.45
C LYS A 62 2.77 -2.05 8.22
N GLN A 63 1.89 -2.41 7.27
CA GLN A 63 2.31 -3.09 6.05
C GLN A 63 3.27 -2.25 5.20
N ALA A 64 2.96 -0.96 5.02
CA ALA A 64 3.79 -0.05 4.24
C ALA A 64 5.12 0.29 4.94
N ASP A 65 5.11 0.44 6.27
CA ASP A 65 6.32 0.72 7.07
C ASP A 65 7.30 -0.46 7.06
N GLU A 66 6.81 -1.69 7.23
CA GLU A 66 7.63 -2.90 7.12
C GLU A 66 8.17 -3.07 5.70
N LEU A 67 7.34 -2.83 4.68
CA LEU A 67 7.79 -2.85 3.29
C LEU A 67 8.92 -1.83 3.03
N LEU A 68 8.79 -0.60 3.56
CA LEU A 68 9.82 0.42 3.42
C LEU A 68 11.14 -0.01 4.07
N LYS A 69 11.08 -0.60 5.27
CA LYS A 69 12.26 -1.15 5.94
C LYS A 69 12.91 -2.27 5.11
N ASP A 70 12.11 -3.21 4.60
CA ASP A 70 12.60 -4.30 3.76
C ASP A 70 13.29 -3.74 2.49
N ALA A 71 12.64 -2.80 1.81
CA ALA A 71 13.16 -2.19 0.58
C ALA A 71 14.47 -1.41 0.82
N GLN A 72 14.55 -0.67 1.93
CA GLN A 72 15.75 0.05 2.33
C GLN A 72 16.91 -0.88 2.71
N ARG A 73 16.62 -2.00 3.37
CA ARG A 73 17.65 -2.97 3.80
C ARG A 73 18.22 -3.74 2.62
N GLU A 74 17.38 -4.13 1.67
CA GLU A 74 17.79 -4.95 0.52
C GLU A 74 18.40 -4.12 -0.60
N HIS A 75 17.71 -3.04 -1.00
CA HIS A 75 18.06 -2.30 -2.21
C HIS A 75 18.64 -0.90 -1.93
N GLY A 76 18.54 -0.42 -0.68
CA GLY A 76 18.94 0.92 -0.28
C GLY A 76 17.84 1.97 -0.43
N PRO A 77 17.98 3.14 0.24
CA PRO A 77 16.93 4.15 0.34
C PRO A 77 16.65 4.92 -0.96
N GLU A 78 17.59 4.97 -1.90
CA GLU A 78 17.43 5.64 -3.20
C GLU A 78 16.82 4.73 -4.27
N HIS A 79 16.65 3.44 -3.98
CA HIS A 79 16.11 2.50 -4.94
C HIS A 79 14.63 2.82 -5.27
N PRO A 80 14.19 2.66 -6.53
CA PRO A 80 12.79 2.91 -6.92
C PRO A 80 11.76 2.23 -6.02
N THR A 81 12.06 1.02 -5.55
CA THR A 81 11.18 0.28 -4.64
C THR A 81 11.04 0.98 -3.29
N ALA A 82 12.12 1.44 -2.68
CA ALA A 82 12.07 2.16 -1.41
C ALA A 82 11.32 3.49 -1.54
N VAL A 83 11.52 4.21 -2.64
CA VAL A 83 10.77 5.44 -2.96
C VAL A 83 9.27 5.16 -3.10
N ARG A 84 8.91 4.08 -3.80
CA ARG A 84 7.51 3.66 -3.98
C ARG A 84 6.84 3.27 -2.66
N SER A 85 7.56 2.58 -1.78
CA SER A 85 7.08 2.22 -0.44
C SER A 85 6.89 3.44 0.44
N GLY A 86 7.81 4.41 0.39
CA GLY A 86 7.67 5.69 1.08
C GLY A 86 6.41 6.44 0.62
N ALA A 87 6.19 6.53 -0.69
CA ALA A 87 4.98 7.15 -1.23
C ALA A 87 3.69 6.44 -0.77
N ALA A 88 3.71 5.12 -0.59
CA ALA A 88 2.58 4.39 -0.02
C ALA A 88 2.33 4.79 1.44
N VAL A 89 3.38 4.89 2.27
CA VAL A 89 3.27 5.37 3.67
C VAL A 89 2.66 6.76 3.72
N ASP A 90 3.16 7.70 2.91
CA ASP A 90 2.66 9.08 2.86
C ASP A 90 1.17 9.14 2.49
N LEU A 91 0.75 8.40 1.46
CA LEU A 91 -0.65 8.31 1.04
C LEU A 91 -1.54 7.77 2.17
N ILE A 92 -1.10 6.69 2.83
CA ILE A 92 -1.89 6.05 3.89
C ILE A 92 -2.04 6.99 5.08
N LEU A 93 -0.98 7.72 5.45
CA LEU A 93 -1.05 8.74 6.51
C LEU A 93 -1.96 9.90 6.14
N GLU A 94 -1.95 10.35 4.88
CA GLU A 94 -2.88 11.36 4.38
C GLU A 94 -4.34 10.88 4.51
N LEU A 95 -4.64 9.67 4.05
CA LEU A 95 -5.98 9.08 4.16
C LEU A 95 -6.43 8.92 5.63
N ALA A 96 -5.54 8.47 6.51
CA ALA A 96 -5.82 8.36 7.93
C ALA A 96 -6.09 9.73 8.58
N GLY A 97 -5.32 10.75 8.21
CA GLY A 97 -5.52 12.13 8.67
C GLY A 97 -6.83 12.73 8.19
N LEU A 98 -7.22 12.48 6.93
CA LEU A 98 -8.52 12.88 6.38
C LEU A 98 -9.69 12.18 7.10
N ALA A 99 -9.48 10.96 7.60
CA ALA A 99 -10.47 10.21 8.37
C ALA A 99 -10.57 10.64 9.85
N GLY A 100 -9.75 11.59 10.31
CA GLY A 100 -9.76 12.07 11.70
C GLY A 100 -9.12 11.10 12.70
N LEU A 101 -8.30 10.14 12.24
CA LEU A 101 -7.41 9.37 13.11
C LEU A 101 -6.22 10.25 13.48
N GLU A 102 -6.45 11.23 14.36
CA GLU A 102 -5.34 11.80 15.12
C GLU A 102 -4.73 10.66 15.93
N ARG A 103 -3.44 10.39 15.69
CA ARG A 103 -2.65 9.46 16.51
C ARG A 103 -2.78 9.91 17.97
N ALA A 104 -3.60 9.22 18.75
CA ALA A 104 -3.71 9.40 20.19
C ALA A 104 -2.43 8.96 20.89
#